data_AF-A0A8C6TWA1-F1
#
_entry.id   AF-A0A8C6TWA1-F1
#
_cell.length_a   1.000
_cell.length_b   1.000
_cell.length_c   1.000
_cell.angle_alpha   90.00
_cell.angle_beta   90.00
_cell.angle_gamma   90.00
#
_symmetry.space_group_name_H-M   'P 1'
#
loop_
_entity.id
_entity.type
_entity.pdbx_description
1 polymer ?
#
loop_
_entity_poly.entity_id
_entity_poly.type
_entity_poly.pdbx_seq_one_letter_code
_entity_poly.pdbx_strand_id
1 'polypeptide(L)'
;MCACVYVRCLMLEGLTEWILSLRPLPILGMGMVVLGSLLLILLLIVQHKTKVDPLFYELTNPCHSITGKYGSNIRAAFWRNTPFFLVPFGAAVVLFSRPRDVPIVTADKIAAEQKKGLLFRPVDFILSVLLLGAIAFTVLRGFVVLDCPLDACFNYIYQYEPYLKDPVGFPRVMMLMYLFYAVPLMVALIYGLNFPGCGWMLDWTIFFAGAMAQAQWCHIGASLHSRTPFTYRVPTDKWWPVISLNVLLAAVPSLLALRCLTSPAYFMKPVPKGQTSEDKKMK
;
A
#
# COMPACT_ATOMS: atom_id res chain seq x y z
N MET A 1 26.80 5.50 11.33
CA MET A 1 26.80 6.74 10.51
C MET A 1 26.74 6.51 8.98
N CYS A 2 27.07 5.34 8.41
CA CYS A 2 27.05 5.16 6.94
C CYS A 2 25.69 4.83 6.29
N ALA A 3 24.70 4.28 7.00
CA ALA A 3 23.41 3.88 6.39
C ALA A 3 22.51 5.07 6.01
N CYS A 4 22.63 6.19 6.72
CA CYS A 4 21.76 7.36 6.54
C CYS A 4 22.10 8.16 5.26
N VAL A 5 23.36 8.13 4.82
CA VAL A 5 23.83 8.85 3.61
C VAL A 5 23.52 8.06 2.33
N TYR A 6 23.61 6.73 2.39
CA TYR A 6 23.33 5.86 1.24
C TYR A 6 21.84 5.83 0.88
N VAL A 7 20.95 5.82 1.88
CA VAL A 7 19.49 5.89 1.69
C VAL A 7 19.05 7.27 1.15
N ARG A 8 19.75 8.34 1.54
CA ARG A 8 19.45 9.71 1.04
C ARG A 8 19.77 9.87 -0.46
N CYS A 9 20.83 9.21 -0.94
CA CYS A 9 21.24 9.26 -2.35
C CYS A 9 20.32 8.41 -3.25
N LEU A 10 19.94 7.21 -2.80
CA LEU A 10 18.99 6.35 -3.53
C LEU A 10 17.56 6.91 -3.58
N MET A 11 17.12 7.64 -2.55
CA MET A 11 15.77 8.22 -2.45
C MET A 11 15.52 9.40 -3.41
N LEU A 12 16.54 10.18 -3.77
CA LEU A 12 16.35 11.34 -4.66
C LEU A 12 16.49 10.98 -6.14
N GLU A 13 17.42 10.08 -6.49
CA GLU A 13 17.63 9.65 -7.88
C GLU A 13 16.59 8.61 -8.32
N GLY A 14 16.17 7.70 -7.43
CA GLY A 14 15.14 6.71 -7.74
C GLY A 14 13.73 7.29 -7.87
N LEU A 15 13.39 8.33 -7.10
CA LEU A 15 12.06 8.95 -7.07
C LEU A 15 11.80 9.86 -8.28
N THR A 16 12.83 10.53 -8.80
CA THR A 16 12.73 11.42 -9.96
C THR A 16 12.59 10.62 -11.27
N GLU A 17 13.34 9.53 -11.42
CA GLU A 17 13.17 8.55 -12.50
C GLU A 17 11.79 7.85 -12.43
N TRP A 18 11.29 7.57 -11.22
CA TRP A 18 9.96 7.00 -11.00
C TRP A 18 8.80 7.90 -11.45
N ILE A 19 8.88 9.20 -11.13
CA ILE A 19 7.84 10.18 -11.47
C ILE A 19 7.79 10.41 -12.99
N LEU A 20 8.93 10.37 -13.68
CA LEU A 20 8.98 10.50 -15.14
C LEU A 20 8.48 9.25 -15.88
N SER A 21 8.53 8.06 -15.27
CA SER A 21 8.16 6.80 -15.92
C SER A 21 6.65 6.48 -15.90
N LEU A 22 5.78 7.39 -15.45
CA LEU A 22 4.31 7.21 -15.35
C LEU A 22 3.54 7.23 -16.70
N ARG A 23 4.22 6.97 -17.84
CA ARG A 23 3.57 6.60 -19.11
C ARG A 23 3.20 5.10 -19.10
N PRO A 24 2.19 4.65 -19.88
CA PRO A 24 1.62 3.34 -19.69
C PRO A 24 2.63 2.25 -20.10
N LEU A 25 3.05 1.46 -19.11
CA LEU A 25 3.96 0.30 -19.12
C LEU A 25 5.47 0.60 -19.32
N PRO A 26 6.36 -0.12 -18.61
CA PRO A 26 6.17 -1.53 -18.27
C PRO A 26 6.29 -1.87 -16.78
N ILE A 27 5.47 -2.84 -16.38
CA ILE A 27 5.53 -3.71 -15.20
C ILE A 27 6.96 -4.16 -14.85
N LEU A 28 7.90 -4.12 -15.81
CA LEU A 28 9.32 -4.43 -15.68
C LEU A 28 10.10 -3.45 -14.79
N GLY A 29 9.82 -2.14 -14.85
CA GLY A 29 10.48 -1.13 -14.02
C GLY A 29 10.10 -1.29 -12.54
N MET A 30 8.81 -1.54 -12.29
CA MET A 30 8.33 -1.93 -10.97
C MET A 30 8.91 -3.29 -10.54
N GLY A 31 9.06 -4.25 -11.44
CA GLY A 31 9.71 -5.53 -11.17
C GLY A 31 11.15 -5.40 -10.68
N MET A 32 11.95 -4.49 -11.25
CA MET A 32 13.35 -4.25 -10.85
C MET A 32 13.46 -3.54 -9.50
N VAL A 33 12.55 -2.60 -9.22
CA VAL A 33 12.47 -1.94 -7.89
C VAL A 33 11.97 -2.94 -6.84
N VAL A 34 11.04 -3.82 -7.23
CA VAL A 34 10.57 -4.92 -6.38
C VAL A 34 11.70 -5.90 -6.08
N LEU A 35 12.46 -6.32 -7.09
CA LEU A 35 13.61 -7.21 -6.92
C LEU A 35 14.71 -6.57 -6.07
N GLY A 36 15.07 -5.32 -6.36
CA GLY A 36 16.11 -4.58 -5.62
C GLY A 36 15.75 -4.38 -4.15
N SER A 37 14.48 -4.07 -3.88
CA SER A 37 13.96 -3.92 -2.52
C SER A 37 13.79 -5.28 -1.81
N LEU A 38 13.40 -6.35 -2.51
CA LEU A 38 13.41 -7.72 -1.98
C LEU A 38 14.82 -8.18 -1.64
N LEU A 39 15.81 -7.85 -2.47
CA LEU A 39 17.22 -8.13 -2.21
C LEU A 39 17.70 -7.35 -0.98
N LEU A 40 17.32 -6.08 -0.86
CA LEU A 40 17.62 -5.25 0.31
C LEU A 40 16.95 -5.78 1.58
N ILE A 41 15.68 -6.20 1.51
CA ILE A 41 14.94 -6.82 2.61
C ILE A 41 15.61 -8.15 3.01
N LEU A 42 16.00 -8.99 2.06
CA LEU A 42 16.76 -10.22 2.32
C LEU A 42 18.10 -9.94 2.99
N LEU A 43 18.84 -8.94 2.51
CA LEU A 43 20.11 -8.53 3.12
C LEU A 43 19.92 -8.02 4.55
N LEU A 44 18.87 -7.23 4.81
CA LEU A 44 18.55 -6.74 6.16
C LEU A 44 18.04 -7.86 7.10
N ILE A 45 17.33 -8.87 6.58
CA ILE A 45 16.91 -10.06 7.34
C ILE A 45 18.11 -10.94 7.70
N VAL A 46 19.06 -11.13 6.78
CA VAL A 46 20.25 -11.97 6.99
C VAL A 46 21.17 -11.41 8.07
N GLN A 47 21.20 -10.08 8.29
CA GLN A 47 22.05 -9.43 9.29
C GLN A 47 21.58 -9.62 10.74
N HIS A 48 20.33 -10.05 11.00
CA HIS A 48 19.77 -10.12 12.36
C HIS A 48 19.35 -11.54 12.76
N LYS A 49 20.32 -12.47 12.80
CA LYS A 49 20.14 -13.81 13.38
C LYS A 49 20.17 -13.74 14.92
N THR A 50 19.01 -13.59 15.57
CA THR A 50 18.88 -13.90 17.00
C THR A 50 18.01 -15.14 17.23
N LYS A 51 18.47 -15.97 18.17
CA LYS A 51 17.98 -17.33 18.46
C LYS A 51 16.82 -17.23 19.48
N VAL A 52 15.57 -17.47 19.06
CA VAL A 52 14.39 -17.48 19.97
C VAL A 52 13.47 -18.68 19.69
N ASP A 53 12.98 -19.35 20.74
CA ASP A 53 12.37 -20.69 20.77
C ASP A 53 10.96 -20.86 20.15
N PRO A 54 10.52 -22.10 19.79
CA PRO A 54 10.00 -22.32 18.43
C PRO A 54 8.47 -22.45 18.21
N LEU A 55 7.55 -22.62 19.17
CA LEU A 55 6.31 -23.38 18.83
C LEU A 55 5.02 -22.61 18.38
N PHE A 56 5.06 -21.40 17.79
CA PHE A 56 3.82 -20.57 17.78
C PHE A 56 3.36 -19.85 16.49
N TYR A 57 4.06 -19.96 15.38
CA TYR A 57 3.89 -19.04 14.24
C TYR A 57 3.02 -19.58 13.09
N GLU A 58 1.98 -20.36 13.38
CA GLU A 58 1.21 -21.06 12.33
C GLU A 58 -0.20 -20.50 12.03
N LEU A 59 -0.65 -19.40 12.66
CA LEU A 59 -2.08 -19.02 12.55
C LEU A 59 -2.45 -17.58 12.11
N THR A 60 -1.52 -16.69 11.76
CA THR A 60 -1.90 -15.29 11.46
C THR A 60 -1.40 -14.67 10.17
N ASN A 61 -0.48 -15.27 9.41
CA ASN A 61 -0.18 -14.88 8.02
C ASN A 61 0.93 -15.77 7.45
N PRO A 62 0.91 -16.12 6.15
CA PRO A 62 1.94 -16.98 5.58
C PRO A 62 3.26 -16.29 5.22
N CYS A 63 3.34 -14.95 5.26
CA CYS A 63 4.62 -14.22 5.15
C CYS A 63 5.54 -14.49 6.35
N HIS A 64 4.96 -14.88 7.50
CA HIS A 64 5.67 -15.23 8.73
C HIS A 64 6.53 -16.48 8.62
N SER A 65 6.23 -17.37 7.65
CA SER A 65 6.92 -18.66 7.53
C SER A 65 8.23 -18.58 6.73
N ILE A 66 8.36 -17.57 5.86
CA ILE A 66 9.58 -17.33 5.06
C ILE A 66 10.58 -16.46 5.83
N THR A 67 10.10 -15.53 6.66
CA THR A 67 10.94 -14.58 7.41
C THR A 67 11.26 -15.02 8.84
N GLY A 68 10.65 -16.09 9.34
CA GLY A 68 10.86 -16.64 10.68
C GLY A 68 11.80 -17.87 10.73
N LYS A 69 12.16 -18.30 11.93
CA LYS A 69 13.11 -19.39 12.27
C LYS A 69 12.83 -20.79 11.64
N TYR A 70 11.74 -20.93 10.85
CA TYR A 70 11.30 -22.17 10.19
C TYR A 70 11.43 -22.17 8.66
N GLY A 71 12.11 -21.21 8.05
CA GLY A 71 12.37 -21.23 6.59
C GLY A 71 13.04 -22.53 6.08
N SER A 72 13.62 -23.35 6.97
CA SER A 72 14.21 -24.66 6.67
C SER A 72 13.32 -25.87 6.96
N ASN A 73 12.14 -25.71 7.55
CA ASN A 73 11.21 -26.79 7.91
C ASN A 73 9.78 -26.42 7.52
N ILE A 74 9.46 -26.58 6.23
CA ILE A 74 8.12 -26.37 5.67
C ILE A 74 7.19 -27.46 6.22
N ARG A 75 6.48 -27.17 7.32
CA ARG A 75 5.45 -28.07 7.86
C ARG A 75 4.20 -28.02 7.00
N ALA A 76 3.41 -29.08 7.00
CA ALA A 76 2.18 -29.19 6.20
C ALA A 76 1.16 -28.05 6.44
N ALA A 77 1.20 -27.38 7.60
CA ALA A 77 0.39 -26.19 7.87
C ALA A 77 0.73 -24.98 6.99
N PHE A 78 1.95 -24.88 6.45
CA PHE A 78 2.33 -23.89 5.45
C PHE A 78 1.46 -24.00 4.19
N TRP A 79 1.21 -25.23 3.73
CA TRP A 79 0.37 -25.48 2.57
C TRP A 79 -1.08 -25.05 2.78
N ARG A 80 -1.58 -25.11 4.02
CA ARG A 80 -2.93 -24.64 4.36
C ARG A 80 -3.10 -23.14 4.14
N ASN A 81 -2.02 -22.36 4.26
CA ASN A 81 -2.08 -20.92 4.01
C ASN A 81 -1.77 -20.53 2.56
N THR A 82 -1.33 -21.46 1.71
CA THR A 82 -0.97 -21.12 0.32
C THR A 82 -2.15 -20.64 -0.53
N PRO A 83 -3.40 -21.15 -0.36
CA PRO A 83 -4.57 -20.56 -1.00
C PRO A 83 -4.73 -19.06 -0.69
N PHE A 84 -4.42 -18.62 0.52
CA PHE A 84 -4.49 -17.20 0.91
C PHE A 84 -3.45 -16.32 0.22
N PHE A 85 -2.41 -16.90 -0.40
CA PHE A 85 -1.48 -16.18 -1.27
C PHE A 85 -1.88 -16.25 -2.74
N LEU A 86 -2.31 -17.42 -3.21
CA LEU A 86 -2.68 -17.64 -4.59
C LEU A 86 -3.98 -16.93 -4.97
N VAL A 87 -4.95 -16.86 -4.06
CA VAL A 87 -6.25 -16.22 -4.31
C VAL A 87 -6.10 -14.71 -4.53
N PRO A 88 -5.41 -13.92 -3.68
CA PRO A 88 -5.17 -12.50 -3.97
C PRO A 88 -4.36 -12.27 -5.24
N PHE A 89 -3.38 -13.13 -5.53
CA PHE A 89 -2.60 -13.02 -6.77
C PHE A 89 -3.46 -13.31 -8.01
N GLY A 90 -4.25 -14.38 -8.00
CA GLY A 90 -5.22 -14.69 -9.05
C GLY A 90 -6.26 -13.60 -9.21
N ALA A 91 -6.80 -13.07 -8.11
CA ALA A 91 -7.73 -11.95 -8.13
C ALA A 91 -7.11 -10.70 -8.75
N ALA A 92 -5.84 -10.39 -8.45
CA ALA A 92 -5.12 -9.29 -9.07
C ALA A 92 -4.92 -9.52 -10.58
N VAL A 93 -4.53 -10.72 -11.01
CA VAL A 93 -4.39 -11.07 -12.42
C VAL A 93 -5.72 -10.88 -13.16
N VAL A 94 -6.83 -11.38 -12.60
CA VAL A 94 -8.17 -11.21 -13.16
C VAL A 94 -8.55 -9.72 -13.21
N LEU A 95 -8.29 -8.97 -12.14
CA LEU A 95 -8.61 -7.55 -12.04
C LEU A 95 -7.89 -6.71 -13.10
N PHE A 96 -6.63 -7.00 -13.38
CA PHE A 96 -5.84 -6.27 -14.38
C PHE A 96 -6.00 -6.81 -15.81
N SER A 97 -6.43 -8.06 -15.97
CA SER A 97 -6.63 -8.68 -17.30
C SER A 97 -8.03 -8.45 -17.86
N ARG A 98 -8.99 -8.03 -17.03
CA ARG A 98 -10.37 -7.80 -17.49
C ARG A 98 -10.44 -6.66 -18.51
N PRO A 99 -11.19 -6.81 -19.62
CA PRO A 99 -11.57 -5.67 -20.44
C PRO A 99 -12.39 -4.72 -19.56
N ARG A 100 -12.05 -3.43 -19.59
CA ARG A 100 -12.69 -2.46 -18.69
C ARG A 100 -14.06 -2.08 -19.24
N ASP A 101 -15.12 -2.59 -18.63
CA ASP A 101 -16.49 -2.13 -18.85
C ASP A 101 -16.65 -0.73 -18.27
N VAL A 102 -16.26 0.28 -19.05
CA VAL A 102 -16.45 1.68 -18.70
C VAL A 102 -17.91 2.06 -18.98
N PRO A 103 -18.64 2.65 -18.01
CA PRO A 103 -19.95 3.21 -18.30
C PRO A 103 -19.87 4.16 -19.50
N ILE A 104 -20.84 4.08 -20.41
CA ILE A 104 -20.92 4.99 -21.57
C ILE A 104 -21.30 6.37 -21.03
N VAL A 105 -20.29 7.15 -20.64
CA VAL A 105 -20.46 8.53 -20.18
C VAL A 105 -20.29 9.46 -21.38
N THR A 106 -21.26 10.34 -21.60
CA THR A 106 -21.21 11.34 -22.68
C THR A 106 -19.94 12.18 -22.60
N ALA A 107 -19.30 12.43 -23.75
CA ALA A 107 -18.07 13.22 -23.85
C ALA A 107 -18.22 14.62 -23.21
N ASP A 108 -19.40 15.23 -23.30
CA ASP A 108 -19.67 16.54 -22.68
C ASP A 108 -19.65 16.49 -21.14
N LYS A 109 -20.12 15.39 -20.54
CA LYS A 109 -20.09 15.17 -19.09
C LYS A 109 -18.66 14.92 -18.61
N ILE A 110 -17.85 14.19 -19.37
CA ILE A 110 -16.42 13.99 -19.08
C ILE A 110 -15.71 15.35 -19.12
N ALA A 111 -15.88 16.12 -20.19
CA ALA A 111 -15.26 17.44 -20.33
C ALA A 111 -15.66 18.41 -19.21
N ALA A 112 -16.94 18.41 -18.82
CA ALA A 112 -17.44 19.24 -17.73
C ALA A 112 -16.82 18.89 -16.37
N GLU A 113 -16.68 17.60 -16.06
CA GLU A 113 -16.02 17.16 -14.81
C GLU A 113 -14.52 17.41 -14.83
N GLN A 114 -13.85 17.21 -15.96
CA GLN A 114 -12.40 17.42 -16.10
C GLN A 114 -11.99 18.90 -16.03
N LYS A 115 -12.90 19.82 -16.36
CA LYS A 115 -12.68 21.27 -16.21
C LYS A 115 -12.67 21.72 -14.74
N LYS A 116 -13.24 20.92 -13.83
CA LYS A 116 -13.29 21.28 -12.41
C LYS A 116 -11.91 21.08 -11.76
N GLY A 117 -11.37 22.17 -11.21
CA GLY A 117 -10.20 22.10 -10.33
C GLY A 117 -10.47 21.26 -9.06
N LEU A 118 -9.42 20.85 -8.36
CA LEU A 118 -9.54 20.00 -7.17
C LEU A 118 -10.40 20.64 -6.06
N LEU A 119 -10.30 21.97 -5.87
CA LEU A 119 -11.08 22.70 -4.87
C LEU A 119 -12.60 22.68 -5.14
N PHE A 120 -12.99 22.56 -6.41
CA PHE A 120 -14.41 22.45 -6.79
C PHE A 120 -14.92 21.00 -6.72
N ARG A 121 -14.08 20.06 -6.27
CA ARG A 121 -14.38 18.65 -6.04
C ARG A 121 -14.08 18.31 -4.58
N PRO A 122 -14.96 18.68 -3.63
CA PRO A 122 -14.67 18.62 -2.19
C PRO A 122 -14.31 17.21 -1.71
N VAL A 123 -14.92 16.16 -2.28
CA VAL A 123 -14.59 14.77 -1.96
C VAL A 123 -13.16 14.43 -2.36
N ASP A 124 -12.74 14.81 -3.57
CA ASP A 124 -11.41 14.53 -4.10
C ASP A 124 -10.34 15.33 -3.33
N PHE A 125 -10.68 16.55 -2.89
CA PHE A 125 -9.84 17.37 -2.00
C PHE A 125 -9.65 16.72 -0.62
N ILE A 126 -10.74 16.31 0.04
CA ILE A 126 -10.68 15.64 1.35
C ILE A 126 -9.87 14.34 1.25
N LEU A 127 -10.10 13.53 0.21
CA LEU A 127 -9.33 12.31 -0.03
C LEU A 127 -7.85 12.58 -0.25
N SER A 128 -7.51 13.66 -0.95
CA SER A 128 -6.10 14.08 -1.13
C SER A 128 -5.44 14.44 0.20
N VAL A 129 -6.13 15.19 1.07
CA VAL A 129 -5.63 15.54 2.42
C VAL A 129 -5.47 14.29 3.29
N LEU A 130 -6.45 13.36 3.25
CA LEU A 130 -6.38 12.11 3.98
C LEU A 130 -5.22 11.23 3.51
N LEU A 131 -4.96 11.15 2.20
CA LEU A 131 -3.81 10.44 1.63
C LEU A 131 -2.49 11.09 2.06
N LEU A 132 -2.40 12.43 2.12
CA LEU A 132 -1.21 13.12 2.63
C LEU A 132 -0.96 12.77 4.11
N GLY A 133 -2.00 12.74 4.93
CA GLY A 133 -1.91 12.27 6.32
C GLY A 133 -1.45 10.81 6.41
N ALA A 134 -2.00 9.93 5.57
CA ALA A 134 -1.60 8.53 5.49
C ALA A 134 -0.12 8.36 5.07
N ILE A 135 0.35 9.15 4.10
CA ILE A 135 1.76 9.20 3.69
C ILE A 135 2.64 9.63 4.86
N ALA A 136 2.32 10.73 5.52
CA ALA A 136 3.11 11.25 6.63
C ALA A 136 3.24 10.22 7.77
N PHE A 137 2.14 9.57 8.14
CA PHE A 137 2.13 8.54 9.17
C PHE A 137 2.88 7.27 8.74
N THR A 138 2.76 6.87 7.48
CA THR A 138 3.51 5.73 6.93
C THR A 138 5.01 6.00 6.90
N VAL A 139 5.42 7.22 6.52
CA VAL A 139 6.81 7.66 6.52
C VAL A 139 7.38 7.69 7.93
N LEU A 140 6.62 8.20 8.91
CA LEU A 140 7.00 8.14 10.32
C LEU A 140 7.29 6.69 10.75
N ARG A 141 6.38 5.75 10.47
CA ARG A 141 6.58 4.33 10.81
C ARG A 141 7.76 3.72 10.06
N GLY A 142 8.00 4.11 8.81
CA GLY A 142 9.18 3.72 8.05
C GLY A 142 10.47 4.17 8.72
N PHE A 143 10.55 5.43 9.15
CA PHE A 143 11.71 5.96 9.87
C PHE A 143 11.92 5.32 11.23
N VAL A 144 10.84 5.05 11.97
CA VAL A 144 10.86 4.33 13.23
C VAL A 144 11.53 2.97 13.07
N VAL A 145 11.20 2.24 12.01
CA VAL A 145 11.73 0.90 11.73
C VAL A 145 13.15 0.92 11.13
N LEU A 146 13.55 2.03 10.51
CA LEU A 146 14.92 2.29 10.07
C LEU A 146 15.83 2.84 11.19
N ASP A 147 15.37 2.78 12.45
CA ASP A 147 16.09 3.25 13.64
C ASP A 147 16.52 4.73 13.54
N CYS A 148 15.65 5.57 12.99
CA CYS A 148 15.89 7.01 12.91
C CYS A 148 15.94 7.63 14.33
N PRO A 149 16.98 8.41 14.67
CA PRO A 149 17.22 8.90 16.03
C PRO A 149 16.33 10.10 16.42
N LEU A 150 15.23 10.36 15.72
CA LEU A 150 14.35 11.48 16.00
C LEU A 150 13.49 11.22 17.26
N ASP A 151 13.34 12.22 18.13
CA ASP A 151 12.56 12.10 19.37
C ASP A 151 11.11 11.62 19.12
N ALA A 152 10.48 12.09 18.05
CA ALA A 152 9.14 11.65 17.66
C ALA A 152 9.09 10.14 17.34
N CYS A 153 10.14 9.59 16.70
CA CYS A 153 10.25 8.17 16.39
C CYS A 153 10.45 7.35 17.67
N PHE A 154 11.31 7.83 18.58
CA PHE A 154 11.52 7.22 19.89
C PHE A 154 10.25 7.19 20.73
N ASN A 155 9.58 8.33 20.88
CA ASN A 155 8.32 8.40 21.63
C ASN A 155 7.25 7.48 21.03
N TYR A 156 7.13 7.47 19.70
CA TYR A 156 6.16 6.61 19.02
C TYR A 156 6.41 5.12 19.29
N ILE A 157 7.63 4.64 19.11
CA ILE A 157 7.94 3.21 19.21
C ILE A 157 7.88 2.69 20.64
N TYR A 158 8.17 3.52 21.65
CA TYR A 158 8.12 3.09 23.05
C TYR A 158 6.74 3.26 23.68
N GLN A 159 6.01 4.33 23.35
CA GLN A 159 4.74 4.63 24.00
C GLN A 159 3.53 4.07 23.26
N TYR A 160 3.55 4.05 21.92
CA TYR A 160 2.39 3.69 21.11
C TYR A 160 2.53 2.29 20.51
N GLU A 161 3.59 2.03 19.74
CA GLU A 161 3.72 0.79 18.98
C GLU A 161 5.05 0.06 19.25
N PRO A 162 5.22 -0.51 20.46
CA PRO A 162 6.39 -1.35 20.75
C PRO A 162 6.42 -2.62 19.90
N TYR A 163 5.30 -2.98 19.27
CA TYR A 163 5.19 -4.10 18.34
C TYR A 163 6.19 -4.02 17.18
N LEU A 164 6.56 -2.81 16.75
CA LEU A 164 7.57 -2.62 15.70
C LEU A 164 8.98 -3.12 16.09
N LYS A 165 9.23 -3.34 17.40
CA LYS A 165 10.47 -3.92 17.94
C LYS A 165 10.43 -5.44 18.10
N ASP A 166 9.32 -6.09 17.75
CA ASP A 166 9.19 -7.53 17.89
C ASP A 166 10.34 -8.25 17.16
N PRO A 167 11.11 -9.13 17.83
CA PRO A 167 12.24 -9.85 17.24
C PRO A 167 11.87 -10.68 16.01
N VAL A 168 10.59 -10.97 15.78
CA VAL A 168 10.15 -11.75 14.63
C VAL A 168 10.17 -10.94 13.32
N GLY A 169 10.28 -9.61 13.39
CA GLY A 169 10.55 -8.77 12.23
C GLY A 169 9.40 -8.58 11.22
N PHE A 170 8.30 -9.34 11.33
CA PHE A 170 7.09 -9.16 10.51
C PHE A 170 6.60 -7.70 10.44
N PRO A 171 6.35 -6.99 11.57
CA PRO A 171 5.90 -5.61 11.53
C PRO A 171 6.93 -4.67 10.89
N ARG A 172 8.23 -4.93 11.10
CA ARG A 172 9.32 -4.19 10.48
C ARG A 172 9.30 -4.31 8.95
N VAL A 173 9.19 -5.53 8.43
CA VAL A 173 9.11 -5.77 6.98
C VAL A 173 7.85 -5.10 6.40
N MET A 174 6.72 -5.18 7.09
CA MET A 174 5.49 -4.51 6.66
C MET A 174 5.66 -2.98 6.53
N MET A 175 6.28 -2.32 7.51
CA MET A 175 6.48 -0.86 7.43
C MET A 175 7.45 -0.45 6.33
N LEU A 176 8.47 -1.26 6.05
CA LEU A 176 9.37 -1.02 4.91
C LEU A 176 8.65 -1.21 3.58
N MET A 177 7.82 -2.25 3.45
CA MET A 177 6.97 -2.45 2.28
C MET A 177 6.04 -1.25 2.06
N TYR A 178 5.49 -0.67 3.12
CA TYR A 178 4.69 0.53 2.98
C TYR A 178 5.50 1.76 2.58
N LEU A 179 6.66 1.96 3.19
CA LEU A 179 7.54 3.07 2.87
C LEU A 179 7.98 3.04 1.39
N PHE A 180 8.34 1.87 0.87
CA PHE A 180 8.89 1.76 -0.49
C PHE A 180 7.85 1.55 -1.59
N TYR A 181 6.66 1.03 -1.29
CA TYR A 181 5.65 0.74 -2.31
C TYR A 181 4.32 1.44 -2.08
N ALA A 182 3.82 1.47 -0.84
CA ALA A 182 2.55 2.13 -0.56
C ALA A 182 2.67 3.65 -0.65
N VAL A 183 3.76 4.26 -0.17
CA VAL A 183 3.98 5.71 -0.25
C VAL A 183 4.06 6.21 -1.69
N PRO A 184 4.91 5.65 -2.58
CA PRO A 184 4.92 6.06 -3.98
C PRO A 184 3.56 5.86 -4.67
N LEU A 185 2.85 4.78 -4.35
CA LEU A 185 1.50 4.56 -4.88
C LEU A 185 0.51 5.60 -4.37
N MET A 186 0.52 5.96 -3.08
CA MET A 186 -0.33 7.01 -2.53
C MET A 186 -0.02 8.38 -3.16
N VAL A 187 1.24 8.68 -3.45
CA VAL A 187 1.63 9.89 -4.20
C VAL A 187 1.07 9.85 -5.63
N ALA A 188 1.18 8.71 -6.33
CA ALA A 188 0.58 8.54 -7.65
C ALA A 188 -0.94 8.71 -7.60
N LEU A 189 -1.62 8.20 -6.57
CA LEU A 189 -3.06 8.36 -6.38
C LEU A 189 -3.46 9.82 -6.16
N ILE A 190 -2.68 10.59 -5.39
CA ILE A 190 -2.88 12.05 -5.27
C ILE A 190 -2.69 12.71 -6.63
N TYR A 191 -1.67 12.33 -7.39
CA TYR A 191 -1.48 12.81 -8.76
C TYR A 191 -2.72 12.51 -9.64
N GLY A 192 -3.27 11.30 -9.57
CA GLY A 192 -4.49 10.91 -10.29
C GLY A 192 -5.74 11.73 -9.91
N LEU A 193 -5.85 12.20 -8.66
CA LEU A 193 -6.92 13.11 -8.23
C LEU A 193 -6.76 14.54 -8.79
N ASN A 194 -5.52 14.97 -9.00
CA ASN A 194 -5.18 16.31 -9.51
C ASN A 194 -5.25 16.41 -11.03
N PHE A 195 -4.93 15.32 -11.74
CA PHE A 195 -4.84 15.31 -13.21
C PHE A 195 -5.92 14.41 -13.83
N PRO A 196 -6.73 14.95 -14.77
CA PRO A 196 -7.82 14.21 -15.38
C PRO A 196 -7.32 13.12 -16.34
N GLY A 197 -8.17 12.14 -16.65
CA GLY A 197 -7.87 11.09 -17.63
C GLY A 197 -6.98 9.94 -17.13
N CYS A 198 -6.72 9.88 -15.83
CA CYS A 198 -5.96 8.82 -15.17
C CYS A 198 -6.76 7.51 -15.01
N GLY A 199 -7.11 6.86 -16.12
CA GLY A 199 -7.96 5.66 -16.11
C GLY A 199 -7.38 4.46 -15.37
N TRP A 200 -6.06 4.40 -15.18
CA TRP A 200 -5.39 3.35 -14.38
C TRP A 200 -5.82 3.38 -12.90
N MET A 201 -6.26 4.55 -12.40
CA MET A 201 -6.66 4.74 -11.01
C MET A 201 -7.84 3.84 -10.60
N LEU A 202 -8.72 3.49 -11.55
CA LEU A 202 -9.89 2.65 -11.30
C LEU A 202 -9.52 1.24 -10.79
N ASP A 203 -8.48 0.62 -11.36
CA ASP A 203 -8.09 -0.74 -10.96
C ASP A 203 -7.07 -0.71 -9.81
N TRP A 204 -6.13 0.25 -9.84
CA TRP A 204 -5.11 0.38 -8.80
C TRP A 204 -5.67 0.72 -7.42
N THR A 205 -6.73 1.55 -7.34
CA THR A 205 -7.37 1.88 -6.06
C THR A 205 -8.07 0.68 -5.42
N ILE A 206 -8.71 -0.18 -6.22
CA ILE A 206 -9.34 -1.41 -5.74
C ILE A 206 -8.28 -2.38 -5.21
N PHE A 207 -7.22 -2.61 -5.98
CA PHE A 207 -6.10 -3.46 -5.56
C PHE A 207 -5.48 -2.95 -4.26
N PHE A 208 -5.19 -1.65 -4.21
CA PHE A 208 -4.58 -1.02 -3.04
C PHE A 208 -5.49 -1.05 -1.81
N ALA A 209 -6.81 -0.85 -1.98
CA ALA A 209 -7.78 -0.95 -0.90
C ALA A 209 -7.79 -2.35 -0.27
N GLY A 210 -7.81 -3.41 -1.09
CA GLY A 210 -7.74 -4.79 -0.60
C GLY A 210 -6.44 -5.08 0.14
N ALA A 211 -5.30 -4.68 -0.44
CA ALA A 211 -3.98 -4.86 0.16
C ALA A 211 -3.86 -4.14 1.53
N MET A 212 -4.33 -2.89 1.60
CA MET A 212 -4.30 -2.10 2.83
C MET A 212 -5.25 -2.67 3.88
N ALA A 213 -6.48 -3.04 3.52
CA ALA A 213 -7.43 -3.65 4.47
C ALA A 213 -6.87 -4.93 5.10
N GLN A 214 -6.32 -5.84 4.28
CA GLN A 214 -5.72 -7.08 4.77
C GLN A 214 -4.53 -6.78 5.68
N ALA A 215 -3.60 -5.95 5.23
CA ALA A 215 -2.37 -5.69 5.96
C ALA A 215 -2.61 -4.95 7.29
N GLN A 216 -3.52 -3.97 7.33
CA GLN A 216 -3.90 -3.28 8.57
C GLN A 216 -4.63 -4.20 9.55
N TRP A 217 -5.54 -5.06 9.05
CA TRP A 217 -6.21 -6.06 9.90
C TRP A 217 -5.21 -6.99 10.58
N CYS A 218 -4.25 -7.49 9.82
CA CYS A 218 -3.19 -8.34 10.34
C CYS A 218 -2.27 -7.62 11.33
N HIS A 219 -1.96 -6.35 11.07
CA HIS A 219 -1.14 -5.54 11.97
C HIS A 219 -1.83 -5.34 13.32
N ILE A 220 -3.10 -4.91 13.32
CA ILE A 220 -3.91 -4.72 14.54
C ILE A 220 -4.05 -6.04 15.31
N GLY A 221 -4.39 -7.12 14.59
CA GLY A 221 -4.58 -8.43 15.19
C GLY A 221 -3.31 -8.92 15.88
N ALA A 222 -2.15 -8.79 15.22
CA ALA A 222 -0.88 -9.22 15.78
C ALA A 222 -0.38 -8.30 16.91
N SER A 223 -0.57 -6.99 16.82
CA SER A 223 -0.10 -6.04 17.84
C SER A 223 -0.85 -6.15 19.17
N LEU A 224 -2.09 -6.66 19.14
CA LEU A 224 -2.95 -6.83 20.31
C LEU A 224 -3.03 -8.29 20.80
N HIS A 225 -2.57 -9.26 20.02
CA HIS A 225 -2.74 -10.66 20.36
C HIS A 225 -2.03 -11.00 21.67
N SER A 226 -2.68 -11.81 22.52
CA SER A 226 -2.07 -12.43 23.70
C SER A 226 -0.79 -13.22 23.42
N ARG A 227 -0.60 -13.61 22.16
CA ARG A 227 0.52 -14.40 21.66
C ARG A 227 1.78 -13.59 21.41
N THR A 228 1.63 -12.28 21.21
CA THR A 228 2.74 -11.34 21.14
C THR A 228 3.30 -11.14 22.55
N PRO A 229 4.62 -11.07 22.78
CA PRO A 229 5.16 -10.85 24.12
C PRO A 229 4.64 -9.54 24.71
N PHE A 230 4.36 -9.53 26.02
CA PHE A 230 3.73 -8.38 26.69
C PHE A 230 4.50 -7.07 26.48
N THR A 231 5.83 -7.12 26.44
CA THR A 231 6.72 -5.97 26.19
C THR A 231 6.59 -5.36 24.79
N TYR A 232 6.06 -6.11 23.82
CA TYR A 232 5.87 -5.66 22.44
C TYR A 232 4.39 -5.47 22.09
N ARG A 233 3.46 -5.77 23.00
CA ARG A 233 2.04 -5.48 22.78
C ARG A 233 1.78 -3.98 22.92
N VAL A 234 0.79 -3.50 22.20
CA VAL A 234 0.31 -2.13 22.37
C VAL A 234 -0.19 -1.95 23.81
N PRO A 235 0.27 -0.94 24.56
CA PRO A 235 -0.23 -0.64 25.90
C PRO A 235 -1.73 -0.36 25.89
N THR A 236 -2.47 -0.86 26.90
CA THR A 236 -3.94 -0.77 26.97
C THR A 236 -4.46 0.67 26.91
N ASP A 237 -3.73 1.61 27.48
CA ASP A 237 -4.06 3.04 27.47
C ASP A 237 -3.90 3.68 26.08
N LYS A 238 -3.22 3.01 25.14
CA LYS A 238 -2.98 3.45 23.76
C LYS A 238 -3.71 2.62 22.70
N TRP A 239 -4.56 1.66 23.09
CA TRP A 239 -5.27 0.82 22.11
C TRP A 239 -6.10 1.65 21.13
N TRP A 240 -6.92 2.57 21.64
CA TRP A 240 -7.80 3.37 20.79
C TRP A 240 -7.06 4.20 19.74
N PRO A 241 -6.06 5.03 20.07
CA PRO A 241 -5.36 5.80 19.05
C PRO A 241 -4.69 4.90 18.00
N VAL A 242 -4.09 3.79 18.42
CA VAL A 242 -3.44 2.83 17.50
C VAL A 242 -4.48 2.16 16.59
N ILE A 243 -5.56 1.62 17.15
CA ILE A 243 -6.63 0.98 16.36
C ILE A 243 -7.24 1.98 15.39
N SER A 244 -7.59 3.18 15.85
CA SER A 244 -8.21 4.22 15.02
C SER A 244 -7.31 4.62 13.85
N LEU A 245 -6.00 4.82 14.07
CA LEU A 245 -5.08 5.17 12.99
C LEU A 245 -4.92 4.04 11.97
N ASN A 246 -4.82 2.78 12.41
CA ASN A 246 -4.71 1.63 11.51
C ASN A 246 -6.02 1.39 10.72
N VAL A 247 -7.18 1.57 11.36
CA VAL A 247 -8.49 1.52 10.68
C VAL A 247 -8.62 2.65 9.66
N LEU A 248 -8.16 3.87 9.99
CA LEU A 248 -8.16 4.99 9.05
C LEU A 248 -7.25 4.70 7.84
N LEU A 249 -6.05 4.13 8.06
CA LEU A 249 -5.16 3.71 6.98
C LEU A 249 -5.79 2.66 6.04
N ALA A 250 -6.67 1.80 6.56
CA ALA A 250 -7.42 0.84 5.73
C ALA A 250 -8.63 1.50 5.01
N ALA A 251 -9.29 2.44 5.69
CA ALA A 251 -10.50 3.10 5.19
C ALA A 251 -10.21 4.07 4.05
N VAL A 252 -9.13 4.86 4.13
CA VAL A 252 -8.81 5.91 3.14
C VAL A 252 -8.70 5.36 1.70
N PRO A 253 -7.90 4.31 1.43
CA PRO A 253 -7.85 3.67 0.11
C PRO A 253 -9.20 3.09 -0.33
N SER A 254 -9.99 2.56 0.61
CA SER A 254 -11.31 1.97 0.34
C SER A 254 -12.33 3.03 -0.08
N LEU A 255 -12.34 4.19 0.59
CA LEU A 255 -13.16 5.34 0.24
C LEU A 255 -12.75 5.92 -1.12
N LEU A 256 -11.46 5.94 -1.42
CA LEU A 256 -10.95 6.36 -2.72
C LEU A 256 -11.40 5.40 -3.84
N ALA A 257 -11.34 4.09 -3.62
CA ALA A 257 -11.83 3.09 -4.56
C ALA A 257 -13.34 3.25 -4.80
N LEU A 258 -14.12 3.47 -3.73
CA LEU A 258 -15.56 3.75 -3.83
C LEU A 258 -15.84 5.02 -4.63
N ARG A 259 -15.06 6.09 -4.42
CA ARG A 259 -15.15 7.33 -5.21
C ARG A 259 -14.87 7.06 -6.70
N CYS A 260 -13.83 6.30 -7.01
CA CYS A 260 -13.47 5.92 -8.37
C CYS A 260 -14.58 5.13 -9.07
N LEU A 261 -15.25 4.23 -8.36
CA LEU A 261 -16.33 3.40 -8.89
C LEU A 261 -17.65 4.16 -9.06
N THR A 262 -17.99 5.01 -8.10
CA THR A 262 -19.27 5.77 -8.11
C THR A 262 -19.27 6.92 -9.10
N SER A 263 -18.11 7.48 -9.43
CA SER A 263 -18.00 8.63 -10.35
C SER A 263 -16.72 8.58 -11.18
N PRO A 264 -16.63 7.66 -12.15
CA PRO A 264 -15.41 7.44 -12.94
C PRO A 264 -15.14 8.56 -13.97
N ALA A 265 -16.10 9.44 -14.23
CA ALA A 265 -16.08 10.40 -15.36
C ALA A 265 -14.83 11.29 -15.41
N TYR A 266 -14.28 11.68 -14.26
CA TYR A 266 -13.07 12.49 -14.19
C TYR A 266 -11.81 11.74 -14.70
N PHE A 267 -11.73 10.44 -14.42
CA PHE A 267 -10.59 9.59 -14.73
C PHE A 267 -10.65 8.97 -16.14
N MET A 268 -11.80 9.06 -16.81
CA MET A 268 -11.99 8.52 -18.15
C MET A 268 -11.25 9.35 -19.21
N LYS A 269 -10.77 8.69 -20.25
CA LYS A 269 -10.26 9.38 -21.45
C LYS A 269 -11.45 9.89 -22.26
N PRO A 270 -11.42 11.13 -22.78
CA PRO A 270 -12.49 11.64 -23.62
C PRO A 270 -12.57 10.83 -24.92
N VAL A 271 -13.77 10.38 -25.29
CA VAL A 271 -14.02 9.72 -26.58
C VAL A 271 -14.05 10.80 -27.67
N PRO A 272 -13.35 10.62 -28.81
CA PRO A 272 -13.42 11.57 -29.92
C PRO A 272 -14.87 11.76 -30.39
N LYS A 273 -15.26 13.01 -30.67
CA LYS A 273 -16.64 13.41 -31.04
C LYS A 273 -17.21 12.79 -32.34
N GLY A 274 -16.59 11.75 -32.92
CA GLY A 274 -16.95 11.18 -34.21
C GLY A 274 -17.65 9.81 -34.21
N GLN A 275 -17.86 9.15 -33.06
CA GLN A 275 -18.41 7.79 -33.02
C GLN A 275 -19.91 7.69 -32.66
N THR A 276 -20.57 8.79 -32.29
CA THR A 276 -21.99 8.78 -31.89
C THR A 276 -22.98 9.09 -33.02
N SER A 277 -22.52 9.39 -34.23
CA SER A 277 -23.39 9.80 -35.35
C SER A 277 -23.43 8.86 -36.56
N GLU A 278 -22.49 7.92 -36.71
CA GLU A 278 -22.41 7.07 -37.91
C GLU A 278 -23.24 5.78 -37.79
N ASP A 279 -23.34 5.18 -36.59
CA ASP A 279 -24.07 3.89 -36.42
C ASP A 279 -25.61 4.02 -36.35
N LYS A 280 -26.16 5.23 -36.40
CA LYS A 280 -27.62 5.45 -36.51
C LYS A 280 -28.10 5.80 -37.93
N LYS A 281 -27.20 5.82 -38.92
CA LYS A 281 -27.56 6.05 -40.34
C LYS A 281 -27.44 4.82 -41.24
N MET A 282 -27.03 3.66 -40.70
CA MET A 282 -27.09 2.37 -41.41
C MET A 282 -27.96 1.37 -40.65
N LYS A 283 -29.28 1.61 -40.63
CA LYS A 283 -30.27 0.53 -40.63
C LYS A 283 -31.63 1.03 -41.09
#